data_AF-A0A9P5SHD2-F1
#
_entry.id   AF-A0A9P5SHD2-F1
#
_cell.length_a   1.000
_cell.length_b   1.000
_cell.length_c   1.000
_cell.angle_alpha   90.00
_cell.angle_beta   90.00
_cell.angle_gamma   90.00
#
_symmetry.space_group_name_H-M   'P 1'
#
loop_
_entity.id
_entity.type
_entity.pdbx_description
1 polymer ?
#
loop_
_entity_poly.entity_id
_entity_poly.type
_entity_poly.pdbx_seq_one_letter_code
_entity_poly.pdbx_strand_id
1 'polypeptide(L)'
;MDKWELIGMISLIDPPRPDSAETIRRCNDMGVSVKMITGDQLIIAKEVAHRLGMQRVMLDAGHLVDSDKSEDEITEHVIRADGFAQVIPEHKYRVVELLQKRGILVGMTGDGVNDAPALKKANVGIAVHGCTDAARSAADIVLLAPGLSTIVDGLMTSRAIFQRMRSYALYRITSTVHFLIFFFIVVLAYDWSLPARLLILICILNDLATLVIAVDNAQISARPDKWRIGQLITMSIVLAVCLSALSFAHFFFFWKVYDYAPNYVEENESKEGVDLRLQSIMYLHISSAPHFVIFSTRLTGYFWENLPSPLFAVVIIGTQIVALLMVIFGGLTPKVPAGQAIVVLIISFVYFIILDVVKVQLFKHWSFEMTASLVPTPARRQKLAERKAKQIQQDRVWESIDNVRKVAVMTAVISTFQEKHTEEVEVK
;
A
#
# COMPACT_ATOMS: atom_id res chain seq x y z
N MET A 1 -51.26 34.58 30.55
CA MET A 1 -50.19 33.61 30.24
C MET A 1 -50.70 32.27 30.71
N ASP A 2 -51.09 31.42 29.77
CA ASP A 2 -51.66 30.11 30.07
C ASP A 2 -50.62 29.24 30.80
N LYS A 3 -51.00 28.69 31.95
CA LYS A 3 -50.17 27.73 32.69
C LYS A 3 -50.21 26.40 31.96
N TRP A 4 -49.07 25.98 31.41
CA TRP A 4 -48.91 24.66 30.83
C TRP A 4 -48.99 23.59 31.94
N GLU A 5 -49.84 22.58 31.76
CA GLU A 5 -49.96 21.41 32.65
C GLU A 5 -49.27 20.20 31.99
N LEU A 6 -48.34 19.58 32.72
CA LEU A 6 -47.63 18.40 32.25
C LEU A 6 -48.54 17.16 32.37
N ILE A 7 -49.07 16.67 31.25
CA ILE A 7 -49.96 15.50 31.22
C ILE A 7 -49.18 14.17 31.35
N GLY A 8 -47.94 14.11 30.84
CA GLY A 8 -47.09 12.91 30.90
C GLY A 8 -45.86 12.99 29.99
N MET A 9 -45.04 11.94 29.96
CA MET A 9 -43.83 11.82 29.13
C MET A 9 -43.82 10.48 28.39
N ILE A 10 -43.41 10.48 27.12
CA ILE A 10 -43.19 9.28 26.30
C ILE A 10 -41.71 9.20 25.96
N SER A 11 -41.10 8.04 26.19
CA SER A 11 -39.71 7.78 25.78
C SER A 11 -39.67 7.20 24.37
N LEU A 12 -38.92 7.84 23.48
CA LEU A 12 -38.62 7.35 22.14
C LEU A 12 -37.13 7.00 22.06
N ILE A 13 -36.81 5.93 21.35
CA ILE A 13 -35.43 5.52 21.09
C ILE A 13 -35.26 5.29 19.59
N ASP A 14 -34.15 5.79 19.04
CA ASP A 14 -33.75 5.45 17.68
C ASP A 14 -32.95 4.15 17.71
N PRO A 15 -33.50 3.02 17.23
CA PRO A 15 -32.79 1.75 17.27
C PRO A 15 -31.61 1.77 16.28
N PRO A 16 -30.42 1.28 16.67
CA PRO A 16 -29.32 1.15 15.73
C PRO A 16 -29.70 0.21 14.59
N ARG A 17 -29.21 0.51 13.37
CA ARG A 17 -29.45 -0.36 12.22
C ARG A 17 -28.82 -1.74 12.46
N PRO A 18 -29.44 -2.82 11.96
CA PRO A 18 -28.98 -4.20 12.23
C PRO A 18 -27.55 -4.47 11.73
N ASP A 19 -27.12 -3.77 10.68
CA ASP A 19 -25.79 -3.91 10.07
C ASP A 19 -24.70 -3.08 10.78
N SER A 20 -25.06 -2.13 11.65
CA SER A 20 -24.13 -1.13 12.16
C SER A 20 -23.07 -1.72 13.08
N ALA A 21 -23.47 -2.60 14.01
CA ALA A 21 -22.55 -3.23 14.95
C ALA A 21 -21.51 -4.13 14.25
N GLU A 22 -21.96 -4.90 13.25
CA GLU A 22 -21.06 -5.73 12.44
C GLU A 22 -20.11 -4.87 11.60
N THR A 23 -20.62 -3.80 10.99
CA THR A 23 -19.84 -2.87 10.18
C THR A 23 -18.72 -2.22 11.01
N ILE A 24 -19.03 -1.74 12.22
CA ILE A 24 -18.06 -1.14 13.14
C ILE A 24 -16.96 -2.17 13.48
N ARG A 25 -17.34 -3.41 13.76
CA ARG A 25 -16.39 -4.50 14.03
C ARG A 25 -15.48 -4.75 12.83
N ARG A 26 -16.03 -4.92 11.62
CA ARG A 26 -15.26 -5.13 10.38
C ARG A 26 -14.31 -3.97 10.08
N CYS A 27 -14.76 -2.72 10.27
CA CYS A 27 -13.89 -1.54 10.15
C CYS A 27 -12.70 -1.62 11.12
N ASN A 28 -12.95 -1.93 12.40
CA ASN A 28 -11.90 -2.07 13.40
C ASN A 28 -10.92 -3.21 13.08
N ASP A 29 -11.42 -4.38 12.64
CA ASP A 29 -10.59 -5.51 12.21
C ASP A 29 -9.69 -5.14 11.02
N MET A 30 -10.20 -4.28 10.13
CA MET A 30 -9.45 -3.72 9.01
C MET A 30 -8.52 -2.55 9.40
N GLY A 31 -8.42 -2.21 10.70
CA GLY A 31 -7.59 -1.12 11.20
C GLY A 31 -8.13 0.28 10.93
N VAL A 32 -9.44 0.43 10.75
CA VAL A 32 -10.14 1.73 10.60
C VAL A 32 -10.92 1.99 11.88
N SER A 33 -10.49 3.00 12.65
CA SER A 33 -11.20 3.41 13.87
C SER A 33 -12.47 4.18 13.50
N VAL A 34 -13.61 3.72 14.02
CA VAL A 34 -14.90 4.39 13.86
C VAL A 34 -15.17 5.26 15.08
N LYS A 35 -15.53 6.52 14.86
CA LYS A 35 -15.89 7.48 15.92
C LYS A 35 -17.34 7.95 15.73
N MET A 36 -18.14 7.92 16.79
CA MET A 36 -19.53 8.39 16.77
C MET A 36 -19.56 9.92 16.84
N ILE A 37 -20.44 10.56 16.07
CA ILE A 37 -20.66 12.02 16.14
C ILE A 37 -22.17 12.23 16.20
N THR A 38 -22.71 12.70 17.33
CA THR A 38 -24.15 12.92 17.53
C THR A 38 -24.47 14.26 18.20
N GLY A 39 -25.63 14.82 17.85
CA GLY A 39 -26.22 15.97 18.54
C GLY A 39 -26.92 15.60 19.86
N ASP A 40 -27.09 14.30 20.14
CA ASP A 40 -27.76 13.83 21.34
C ASP A 40 -26.95 14.12 22.62
N GLN A 41 -27.63 14.03 23.76
CA GLN A 41 -26.97 14.11 25.06
C GLN A 41 -25.97 12.98 25.27
N LEU A 42 -24.92 13.27 26.05
CA LEU A 42 -23.82 12.34 26.32
C LEU A 42 -24.28 10.98 26.84
N ILE A 43 -25.33 10.94 27.67
CA ILE A 43 -25.87 9.71 28.24
C ILE A 43 -26.47 8.81 27.14
N ILE A 44 -27.22 9.40 26.21
CA ILE A 44 -27.82 8.70 25.07
C ILE A 44 -26.72 8.16 24.16
N ALA A 45 -25.74 9.02 23.81
CA ALA A 45 -24.60 8.62 22.99
C ALA A 45 -23.83 7.44 23.59
N LYS A 46 -23.57 7.46 24.91
CA LYS A 46 -22.90 6.36 25.63
C LYS A 46 -23.69 5.06 25.63
N GLU A 47 -25.02 5.13 25.64
CA GLU A 47 -25.90 3.96 25.59
C GLU A 47 -25.96 3.37 24.18
N VAL A 48 -26.14 4.21 23.15
CA VAL A 48 -26.13 3.77 21.74
C VAL A 48 -24.78 3.17 21.38
N ALA A 49 -23.67 3.78 21.81
CA ALA A 49 -22.32 3.27 21.61
C ALA A 49 -22.13 1.88 22.23
N HIS A 50 -22.63 1.67 23.45
CA HIS A 50 -22.56 0.39 24.12
C HIS A 50 -23.31 -0.70 23.33
N ARG A 51 -24.52 -0.39 22.84
CA ARG A 51 -25.32 -1.32 22.01
C ARG A 51 -24.67 -1.66 20.67
N LEU A 52 -23.92 -0.71 20.09
CA LEU A 52 -23.17 -0.90 18.86
C LEU A 52 -21.84 -1.66 19.06
N GLY A 53 -21.49 -2.00 20.31
CA GLY A 53 -20.22 -2.66 20.64
C GLY A 53 -19.02 -1.71 20.61
N MET A 54 -19.25 -0.39 20.68
CA MET A 54 -18.21 0.62 20.83
C MET A 54 -17.84 0.80 22.31
N GLN A 55 -16.66 1.34 22.56
CA GLN A 55 -16.26 1.80 23.89
C GLN A 55 -17.03 3.08 24.27
N ARG A 56 -17.09 3.37 25.58
CA ARG A 56 -17.92 4.46 26.13
C ARG A 56 -17.14 5.75 26.41
N VAL A 57 -15.94 5.90 25.82
CA VAL A 57 -15.12 7.11 25.98
C VAL A 57 -15.65 8.19 25.05
N MET A 58 -16.75 8.82 25.47
CA MET A 58 -17.41 9.89 24.74
C MET A 58 -17.05 11.25 25.33
N LEU A 59 -16.69 12.20 24.47
CA LEU A 59 -16.47 13.60 24.84
C LEU A 59 -17.72 14.43 24.51
N ASP A 60 -17.94 15.47 25.30
CA ASP A 60 -18.94 16.48 24.97
C ASP A 60 -18.34 17.58 24.07
N ALA A 61 -19.21 18.46 23.59
CA ALA A 61 -18.80 19.64 22.82
C ALA A 61 -17.85 20.58 23.59
N GLY A 62 -18.01 20.69 24.91
CA GLY A 62 -17.19 21.58 25.75
C GLY A 62 -15.70 21.22 25.67
N HIS A 63 -15.38 19.92 25.66
CA HIS A 63 -14.00 19.45 25.53
C HIS A 63 -13.34 19.72 24.16
N LEU A 64 -14.09 20.12 23.14
CA LEU A 64 -13.56 20.46 21.81
C LEU A 64 -13.13 21.92 21.68
N VAL A 65 -13.65 22.81 22.53
CA VAL A 65 -13.47 24.27 22.48
C VAL A 65 -12.91 24.81 23.81
N ASP A 66 -12.41 23.90 24.65
CA ASP A 66 -11.86 24.20 25.97
C ASP A 66 -10.68 25.18 25.85
N SER A 67 -10.88 26.42 26.29
CA SER A 67 -9.90 27.50 26.17
C SER A 67 -8.73 27.37 27.14
N ASP A 68 -8.88 26.53 28.17
CA ASP A 68 -7.86 26.32 29.20
C ASP A 68 -6.81 25.29 28.76
N LYS A 69 -7.04 24.58 27.64
CA LYS A 69 -6.15 23.54 27.12
C LYS A 69 -5.47 23.95 25.82
N SER A 70 -4.24 23.46 25.63
CA SER A 70 -3.55 23.60 24.36
C SER A 70 -4.27 22.81 23.25
N GLU A 71 -4.23 23.32 22.02
CA GLU A 71 -4.78 22.64 20.84
C GLU A 71 -4.19 21.22 20.66
N ASP A 72 -2.93 21.01 21.03
CA ASP A 72 -2.30 19.69 20.98
C ASP A 72 -2.92 18.71 22.00
N GLU A 73 -3.24 19.18 23.20
CA GLU A 73 -3.87 18.36 24.24
C GLU A 73 -5.30 17.99 23.85
N ILE A 74 -6.06 18.95 23.33
CA ILE A 74 -7.40 18.72 22.77
C ILE A 74 -7.32 17.68 21.65
N THR A 75 -6.34 17.80 20.76
CA THR A 75 -6.15 16.85 19.65
C THR A 75 -5.89 15.42 20.17
N GLU A 76 -5.05 15.24 21.19
CA GLU A 76 -4.81 13.93 21.79
C GLU A 76 -6.06 13.34 22.44
N HIS A 77 -6.91 14.17 23.08
CA HIS A 77 -8.21 13.72 23.59
C HIS A 77 -9.15 13.28 22.46
N VAL A 78 -9.25 14.04 21.37
CA VAL A 78 -10.05 13.70 20.19
C VAL A 78 -9.60 12.38 19.56
N ILE A 79 -8.29 12.12 19.53
CA ILE A 79 -7.73 10.86 19.02
C ILE A 79 -8.13 9.67 19.89
N ARG A 80 -8.14 9.84 21.21
CA ARG A 80 -8.48 8.77 22.17
C ARG A 80 -9.98 8.53 22.34
N ALA A 81 -10.81 9.51 22.04
CA ALA A 81 -12.27 9.40 22.19
C ALA A 81 -12.91 8.47 21.16
N ASP A 82 -13.92 7.72 21.57
CA ASP A 82 -14.74 6.87 20.68
C ASP A 82 -15.87 7.65 20.00
N GLY A 83 -16.12 8.87 20.45
CA GLY A 83 -17.10 9.73 19.83
C GLY A 83 -17.39 11.02 20.61
N PHE A 84 -18.30 11.80 20.04
CA PHE A 84 -18.60 13.17 20.43
C PHE A 84 -20.11 13.35 20.50
N ALA A 85 -20.59 13.87 21.63
CA ALA A 85 -21.99 14.13 21.90
C ALA A 85 -22.27 15.64 22.00
N GLN A 86 -23.54 16.03 21.86
CA GLN A 86 -24.00 17.43 21.88
C GLN A 86 -23.27 18.31 20.85
N VAL A 87 -22.88 17.74 19.71
CA VAL A 87 -22.12 18.47 18.70
C VAL A 87 -23.02 19.30 17.78
N ILE A 88 -22.62 20.55 17.55
CA ILE A 88 -23.18 21.43 16.50
C ILE A 88 -22.35 21.28 15.21
N PRO A 89 -22.84 21.78 14.05
CA PRO A 89 -22.13 21.66 12.77
C PRO A 89 -20.66 22.10 12.83
N GLU A 90 -20.36 23.20 13.52
CA GLU A 90 -19.03 23.76 13.70
C GLU A 90 -18.10 22.80 14.44
N HIS A 91 -18.63 22.07 15.42
CA HIS A 91 -17.86 21.07 16.18
C HIS A 91 -17.53 19.85 15.32
N LYS A 92 -18.43 19.42 14.43
CA LYS A 92 -18.14 18.33 13.48
C LYS A 92 -16.97 18.69 12.57
N TYR A 93 -16.99 19.91 12.01
CA TYR A 93 -15.88 20.43 11.20
C TYR A 93 -14.57 20.46 12.01
N ARG A 94 -14.63 20.95 13.26
CA ARG A 94 -13.47 21.06 14.13
C ARG A 94 -12.84 19.70 14.46
N VAL A 95 -13.64 18.67 14.74
CA VAL A 95 -13.16 17.30 14.97
C VAL A 95 -12.37 16.79 13.76
N VAL A 96 -12.91 16.96 12.55
CA VAL A 96 -12.24 16.55 11.31
C VAL A 96 -10.91 17.30 11.15
N GLU A 97 -10.91 18.62 11.39
CA GLU A 97 -9.72 19.45 11.29
C GLU A 97 -8.61 19.02 12.27
N LEU A 98 -8.95 18.77 13.55
CA LEU A 98 -7.98 18.36 14.57
C LEU A 98 -7.33 17.01 14.22
N LEU A 99 -8.13 16.03 13.76
CA LEU A 99 -7.63 14.73 13.33
C LEU A 99 -6.71 14.87 12.09
N GLN A 100 -7.09 15.71 11.13
CA GLN A 100 -6.27 15.98 9.94
C GLN A 100 -4.96 16.69 10.27
N LYS A 101 -4.95 17.63 11.22
CA LYS A 101 -3.72 18.30 11.70
C LYS A 101 -2.69 17.30 12.24
N ARG A 102 -3.16 16.18 12.82
CA ARG A 102 -2.27 15.08 13.25
C ARG A 102 -1.86 14.12 12.14
N GLY A 103 -2.28 14.36 10.90
CA GLY A 103 -2.00 13.53 9.74
C GLY A 103 -2.81 12.23 9.69
N ILE A 104 -3.93 12.17 10.43
CA ILE A 104 -4.87 11.05 10.37
C ILE A 104 -5.82 11.30 9.19
N LEU A 105 -5.99 10.30 8.33
CA LEU A 105 -6.95 10.37 7.24
C LEU A 105 -8.36 10.13 7.79
N VAL A 106 -9.27 11.06 7.52
CA VAL A 106 -10.63 11.03 8.05
C VAL A 106 -11.62 10.82 6.91
N GLY A 107 -12.41 9.75 7.01
CA GLY A 107 -13.66 9.60 6.27
C GLY A 107 -14.82 10.04 7.15
N MET A 108 -15.69 10.92 6.66
CA MET A 108 -16.85 11.40 7.41
C MET A 108 -18.13 10.99 6.71
N THR A 109 -19.08 10.44 7.47
CA THR A 109 -20.43 10.17 7.00
C THR A 109 -21.39 11.29 7.40
N GLY A 110 -22.35 11.63 6.54
CA GLY A 110 -23.37 12.63 6.84
C GLY A 110 -24.61 12.49 5.96
N ASP A 111 -25.73 13.06 6.41
CA ASP A 111 -27.03 13.00 5.74
C ASP A 111 -27.66 14.39 5.54
N GLY A 112 -27.43 15.30 6.49
CA GLY A 112 -28.03 16.63 6.53
C GLY A 112 -27.18 17.75 5.95
N VAL A 113 -27.83 18.89 5.72
CA VAL A 113 -27.19 20.15 5.29
C VAL A 113 -26.12 20.59 6.30
N ASN A 114 -26.36 20.29 7.58
CA ASN A 114 -25.47 20.56 8.70
C ASN A 114 -24.11 19.83 8.60
N ASP A 115 -24.05 18.71 7.89
CA ASP A 115 -22.81 17.94 7.75
C ASP A 115 -21.98 18.39 6.55
N ALA A 116 -22.53 19.20 5.65
CA ALA A 116 -21.88 19.60 4.41
C ALA A 116 -20.49 20.23 4.61
N PRO A 117 -20.27 21.17 5.58
CA PRO A 117 -18.93 21.74 5.78
C PRO A 117 -17.90 20.69 6.22
N ALA A 118 -18.31 19.76 7.08
CA ALA A 118 -17.44 18.75 7.65
C ALA A 118 -17.17 17.60 6.65
N LEU A 119 -18.17 17.21 5.85
CA LEU A 119 -18.04 16.33 4.69
C LEU A 119 -17.01 16.89 3.70
N LYS A 120 -17.09 18.18 3.39
CA LYS A 120 -16.17 18.83 2.45
C LYS A 120 -14.74 18.95 3.00
N LYS A 121 -14.59 19.09 4.32
CA LYS A 121 -13.29 19.17 4.99
C LYS A 121 -12.61 17.80 5.09
N ALA A 122 -13.37 16.72 5.22
CA ALA A 122 -12.86 15.36 5.35
C ALA A 122 -11.97 14.97 4.17
N ASN A 123 -11.11 13.96 4.35
CA ASN A 123 -10.33 13.43 3.24
C ASN A 123 -11.22 12.66 2.25
N VAL A 124 -12.29 12.08 2.77
CA VAL A 124 -13.37 11.47 1.99
C VAL A 124 -14.69 11.79 2.69
N GLY A 125 -15.53 12.64 2.09
CA GLY A 125 -16.92 12.84 2.50
C GLY A 125 -17.81 11.74 1.93
N ILE A 126 -18.63 11.12 2.78
CA ILE A 126 -19.55 10.02 2.41
C ILE A 126 -20.98 10.45 2.73
N ALA A 127 -21.80 10.70 1.70
CA ALA A 127 -23.22 10.95 1.86
C ALA A 127 -24.00 9.63 1.89
N VAL A 128 -24.83 9.44 2.92
CA VAL A 128 -25.62 8.20 3.07
C VAL A 128 -26.85 8.18 2.17
N HIS A 129 -27.45 6.99 1.99
CA HIS A 129 -28.70 6.86 1.24
C HIS A 129 -29.84 7.69 1.87
N GLY A 130 -30.54 8.46 1.04
CA GLY A 130 -31.59 9.38 1.49
C GLY A 130 -31.08 10.72 2.03
N CYS A 131 -29.80 11.03 1.84
CA CYS A 131 -29.23 12.33 2.20
C CYS A 131 -29.85 13.50 1.41
N THR A 132 -29.76 14.68 2.02
CA THR A 132 -30.11 15.96 1.40
C THR A 132 -29.23 16.26 0.18
N ASP A 133 -29.74 17.02 -0.79
CA ASP A 133 -28.98 17.41 -1.99
C ASP A 133 -27.74 18.26 -1.64
N ALA A 134 -27.80 19.00 -0.53
CA ALA A 134 -26.65 19.73 0.00
C ALA A 134 -25.53 18.78 0.46
N ALA A 135 -25.86 17.75 1.25
CA ALA A 135 -24.89 16.74 1.67
C ALA A 135 -24.32 15.95 0.48
N ARG A 136 -25.17 15.63 -0.50
CA ARG A 136 -24.78 14.95 -1.74
C ARG A 136 -23.76 15.77 -2.56
N SER A 137 -23.98 17.08 -2.64
CA SER A 137 -23.10 17.99 -3.38
C SER A 137 -21.77 18.24 -2.64
N ALA A 138 -21.75 18.09 -1.32
CA ALA A 138 -20.56 18.28 -0.50
C ALA A 138 -19.67 17.02 -0.39
N ALA A 139 -20.24 15.83 -0.53
CA ALA A 139 -19.54 14.55 -0.39
C ALA A 139 -18.78 14.13 -1.66
N ASP A 140 -17.73 13.32 -1.47
CA ASP A 140 -16.96 12.70 -2.57
C ASP A 140 -17.56 11.37 -3.02
N ILE A 141 -18.26 10.68 -2.12
CA ILE A 141 -18.93 9.39 -2.37
C ILE A 141 -20.38 9.48 -1.90
N VAL A 142 -21.30 8.97 -2.70
CA VAL A 142 -22.73 8.89 -2.37
C VAL A 142 -23.15 7.44 -2.34
N LEU A 143 -23.67 6.99 -1.20
CA LEU A 143 -24.18 5.63 -1.03
C LEU A 143 -25.60 5.53 -1.56
N LEU A 144 -25.78 4.70 -2.59
CA LEU A 144 -27.10 4.45 -3.19
C LEU A 144 -27.88 3.35 -2.47
N ALA A 145 -27.21 2.50 -1.69
CA ALA A 145 -27.86 1.49 -0.88
C ALA A 145 -27.90 1.94 0.59
N PRO A 146 -28.95 1.59 1.34
CA PRO A 146 -29.02 1.86 2.76
C PRO A 146 -28.00 1.03 3.55
N GLY A 147 -27.57 1.54 4.70
CA GLY A 147 -26.67 0.85 5.61
C GLY A 147 -25.22 1.32 5.54
N LEU A 148 -24.46 1.02 6.59
CA LEU A 148 -23.04 1.35 6.70
C LEU A 148 -22.16 0.25 6.12
N SER A 149 -22.70 -0.95 5.90
CA SER A 149 -21.97 -2.11 5.35
C SER A 149 -21.31 -1.81 4.00
N THR A 150 -21.94 -1.00 3.16
CA THR A 150 -21.41 -0.59 1.86
C THR A 150 -20.10 0.21 1.94
N ILE A 151 -19.85 0.87 3.07
CA ILE A 151 -18.57 1.55 3.31
C ILE A 151 -17.44 0.52 3.40
N VAL A 152 -17.69 -0.64 4.03
CA VAL A 152 -16.70 -1.70 4.15
C VAL A 152 -16.37 -2.29 2.77
N ASP A 153 -17.38 -2.53 1.94
CA ASP A 153 -17.18 -3.02 0.57
C ASP A 153 -16.40 -2.01 -0.28
N GLY A 154 -16.70 -0.72 -0.11
CA GLY A 154 -15.94 0.38 -0.70
C GLY A 154 -14.48 0.39 -0.26
N LEU A 155 -14.21 0.19 1.05
CA LEU A 155 -12.86 0.10 1.59
C LEU A 155 -12.10 -1.12 1.05
N MET A 156 -12.73 -2.28 0.96
CA MET A 156 -12.13 -3.50 0.40
C MET A 156 -11.77 -3.30 -1.09
N THR A 157 -12.70 -2.75 -1.86
CA THR A 157 -12.51 -2.45 -3.29
C THR A 157 -11.40 -1.43 -3.50
N SER A 158 -11.39 -0.34 -2.73
CA SER A 158 -10.35 0.68 -2.77
C SER A 158 -8.96 0.10 -2.49
N ARG A 159 -8.84 -0.75 -1.47
CA ARG A 159 -7.56 -1.44 -1.15
C ARG A 159 -7.12 -2.41 -2.25
N ALA A 160 -8.04 -3.12 -2.90
CA ALA A 160 -7.73 -3.98 -4.04
C ALA A 160 -7.18 -3.16 -5.22
N ILE A 161 -7.85 -2.06 -5.58
CA ILE A 161 -7.40 -1.13 -6.63
C ILE A 161 -6.02 -0.56 -6.29
N PHE A 162 -5.82 -0.15 -5.03
CA PHE A 162 -4.53 0.36 -4.56
C PHE A 162 -3.38 -0.64 -4.77
N GLN A 163 -3.59 -1.91 -4.45
CA GLN A 163 -2.56 -2.94 -4.64
C GLN A 163 -2.28 -3.22 -6.12
N ARG A 164 -3.30 -3.16 -6.99
CA ARG A 164 -3.13 -3.24 -8.44
C ARG A 164 -2.32 -2.06 -8.98
N MET A 165 -2.63 -0.83 -8.55
CA MET A 165 -1.86 0.36 -8.93
C MET A 165 -0.41 0.29 -8.47
N ARG A 166 -0.15 -0.20 -7.25
CA ARG A 166 1.21 -0.40 -6.73
C ARG A 166 1.99 -1.40 -7.58
N SER A 167 1.36 -2.52 -7.95
CA SER A 167 1.95 -3.57 -8.80
C SER A 167 2.24 -3.04 -10.20
N TYR A 168 1.28 -2.32 -10.79
CA TYR A 168 1.44 -1.64 -12.08
C TYR A 168 2.61 -0.66 -12.06
N ALA A 169 2.70 0.21 -11.06
CA ALA A 169 3.76 1.20 -10.96
C ALA A 169 5.14 0.54 -10.77
N LEU A 170 5.23 -0.47 -9.89
CA LEU A 170 6.46 -1.24 -9.68
C LEU A 170 6.94 -1.86 -10.99
N TYR A 171 6.05 -2.54 -11.72
CA TYR A 171 6.34 -3.12 -13.02
C TYR A 171 6.74 -2.08 -14.06
N ARG A 172 5.90 -1.06 -14.30
CA ARG A 172 6.09 -0.07 -15.36
C ARG A 172 7.42 0.65 -15.20
N ILE A 173 7.76 1.08 -13.98
CA ILE A 173 9.04 1.75 -13.71
C ILE A 173 10.20 0.76 -13.91
N THR A 174 10.09 -0.48 -13.43
CA THR A 174 11.14 -1.51 -13.61
C THR A 174 11.43 -1.74 -15.10
N SER A 175 10.40 -1.96 -15.89
CA SER A 175 10.52 -2.23 -17.33
C SER A 175 11.06 -1.03 -18.10
N THR A 176 10.58 0.19 -17.81
CA THR A 176 11.09 1.40 -18.47
C THR A 176 12.56 1.66 -18.14
N VAL A 177 12.96 1.56 -16.86
CA VAL A 177 14.35 1.75 -16.45
C VAL A 177 15.25 0.68 -17.06
N HIS A 178 14.82 -0.59 -17.07
CA HIS A 178 15.57 -1.67 -17.72
C HIS A 178 15.76 -1.38 -19.21
N PHE A 179 14.67 -1.08 -19.92
CA PHE A 179 14.71 -0.81 -21.36
C PHE A 179 15.67 0.33 -21.67
N LEU A 180 15.61 1.43 -20.92
CA LEU A 180 16.52 2.57 -21.10
C LEU A 180 17.97 2.22 -20.81
N ILE A 181 18.27 1.59 -19.67
CA ILE A 181 19.65 1.23 -19.29
C ILE A 181 20.26 0.29 -20.33
N PHE A 182 19.51 -0.74 -20.74
CA PHE A 182 19.99 -1.72 -21.70
C PHE A 182 20.29 -1.06 -23.06
N PHE A 183 19.31 -0.39 -23.68
CA PHE A 183 19.52 0.19 -25.01
C PHE A 183 20.51 1.36 -25.00
N PHE A 184 20.50 2.21 -23.97
CA PHE A 184 21.45 3.32 -23.88
C PHE A 184 22.91 2.84 -23.88
N ILE A 185 23.21 1.83 -23.05
CA ILE A 185 24.57 1.30 -22.93
C ILE A 185 24.94 0.47 -24.17
N VAL A 186 24.04 -0.36 -24.70
CA VAL A 186 24.35 -1.19 -25.88
C VAL A 186 24.61 -0.33 -27.12
N VAL A 187 23.82 0.72 -27.35
CA VAL A 187 24.03 1.65 -28.47
C VAL A 187 25.36 2.39 -28.29
N LEU A 188 25.64 2.92 -27.10
CA LEU A 188 26.85 3.71 -26.87
C LEU A 188 28.14 2.87 -26.96
N ALA A 189 28.12 1.65 -26.43
CA ALA A 189 29.31 0.81 -26.31
C ALA A 189 29.54 -0.13 -27.50
N TYR A 190 28.48 -0.55 -28.19
CA TYR A 190 28.54 -1.59 -29.23
C TYR A 190 27.87 -1.19 -30.55
N ASP A 191 27.34 0.03 -30.66
CA ASP A 191 26.63 0.54 -31.84
C ASP A 191 25.50 -0.38 -32.33
N TRP A 192 24.93 -1.19 -31.41
CA TRP A 192 23.87 -2.13 -31.73
C TRP A 192 22.51 -1.56 -31.34
N SER A 193 21.55 -1.66 -32.26
CA SER A 193 20.17 -1.23 -32.03
C SER A 193 19.18 -2.24 -32.62
N LEU A 194 17.96 -2.26 -32.06
CA LEU A 194 16.86 -3.01 -32.67
C LEU A 194 16.14 -2.13 -33.71
N PRO A 195 15.69 -2.70 -34.85
CA PRO A 195 14.85 -2.00 -35.80
C PRO A 195 13.60 -1.39 -35.14
N ALA A 196 13.25 -0.16 -35.52
CA ALA A 196 12.13 0.58 -34.93
C ALA A 196 10.80 -0.20 -34.94
N ARG A 197 10.55 -0.98 -36.01
CA ARG A 197 9.38 -1.88 -36.10
C ARG A 197 9.26 -2.87 -34.94
N LEU A 198 10.39 -3.40 -34.46
CA LEU A 198 10.42 -4.37 -33.36
C LEU A 198 10.24 -3.67 -32.01
N LEU A 199 10.81 -2.48 -31.86
CA LEU A 199 10.60 -1.65 -30.67
C LEU A 199 9.13 -1.27 -30.52
N ILE A 200 8.49 -0.83 -31.61
CA ILE A 200 7.05 -0.52 -31.63
C ILE A 200 6.23 -1.76 -31.24
N LEU A 201 6.58 -2.94 -31.76
CA LEU A 201 5.89 -4.18 -31.43
C LEU A 201 6.05 -4.56 -29.95
N ILE A 202 7.25 -4.39 -29.37
CA ILE A 202 7.46 -4.58 -27.92
C ILE A 202 6.56 -3.64 -27.12
N CYS A 203 6.47 -2.37 -27.51
CA CYS A 203 5.61 -1.39 -26.84
C CYS A 203 4.13 -1.82 -26.88
N ILE A 204 3.62 -2.24 -28.05
CA ILE A 204 2.24 -2.69 -28.20
C ILE A 204 1.95 -3.93 -27.34
N LEU A 205 2.82 -4.95 -27.39
CA LEU A 205 2.63 -6.18 -26.61
C LEU A 205 2.70 -5.91 -25.10
N ASN A 206 3.62 -5.04 -24.68
CA ASN A 206 3.74 -4.62 -23.29
C ASN A 206 2.49 -3.87 -22.80
N ASP A 207 1.97 -2.94 -23.59
CA ASP A 207 0.78 -2.20 -23.19
C ASP A 207 -0.44 -3.13 -23.07
N LEU A 208 -0.60 -4.08 -24.00
CA LEU A 208 -1.63 -5.12 -23.90
C LEU A 208 -1.51 -5.94 -22.61
N ALA A 209 -0.29 -6.35 -22.23
CA ALA A 209 -0.06 -7.06 -20.98
C ALA A 209 -0.35 -6.19 -19.74
N THR A 210 -0.05 -4.89 -19.80
CA THR A 210 -0.26 -3.99 -18.66
C THR A 210 -1.73 -3.70 -18.36
N LEU A 211 -2.59 -3.69 -19.38
CA LEU A 211 -4.03 -3.48 -19.19
C LEU A 211 -4.66 -4.53 -18.27
N VAL A 212 -4.17 -5.77 -18.34
CA VAL A 212 -4.75 -6.88 -17.57
C VAL A 212 -4.37 -6.84 -16.08
N ILE A 213 -3.35 -6.06 -15.70
CA ILE A 213 -3.00 -5.82 -14.28
C ILE A 213 -4.20 -5.19 -13.54
N ALA A 214 -5.04 -4.41 -14.23
CA ALA A 214 -6.20 -3.74 -13.62
C ALA A 214 -7.31 -4.72 -13.18
N VAL A 215 -7.35 -5.92 -13.75
CA VAL A 215 -8.36 -6.96 -13.46
C VAL A 215 -7.78 -8.16 -12.70
N ASP A 216 -6.55 -8.05 -12.20
CA ASP A 216 -5.89 -9.15 -11.51
C ASP A 216 -6.43 -9.38 -10.09
N ASN A 217 -6.22 -10.58 -9.58
CA ASN A 217 -6.58 -11.00 -8.24
C ASN A 217 -5.57 -10.50 -7.20
N ALA A 218 -5.64 -9.21 -6.86
CA ALA A 218 -4.72 -8.59 -5.90
C ALA A 218 -5.06 -8.96 -4.44
N GLN A 219 -4.05 -9.30 -3.65
CA GLN A 219 -4.22 -9.54 -2.21
C GLN A 219 -4.54 -8.21 -1.51
N ILE A 220 -5.69 -8.15 -0.84
CA ILE A 220 -6.14 -6.96 -0.12
C ILE A 220 -5.33 -6.81 1.17
N SER A 221 -4.76 -5.62 1.40
CA SER A 221 -4.08 -5.33 2.66
C SER A 221 -5.05 -5.34 3.84
N ALA A 222 -4.72 -6.07 4.91
CA ALA A 222 -5.52 -6.12 6.12
C ALA A 222 -5.60 -4.77 6.85
N ARG A 223 -4.56 -3.93 6.73
CA ARG A 223 -4.49 -2.60 7.33
C ARG A 223 -4.41 -1.50 6.27
N PRO A 224 -4.73 -0.23 6.59
CA PRO A 224 -4.57 0.87 5.66
C PRO A 224 -3.11 0.97 5.19
N ASP A 225 -2.92 0.97 3.86
CA ASP A 225 -1.61 1.14 3.24
C ASP A 225 -1.47 2.56 2.69
N LYS A 226 -0.23 3.03 2.52
CA LYS A 226 0.07 4.37 2.02
C LYS A 226 1.11 4.29 0.92
N TRP A 227 1.03 5.22 -0.05
CA TRP A 227 2.03 5.31 -1.11
C TRP A 227 3.41 5.61 -0.53
N ARG A 228 4.26 4.59 -0.49
CA ARG A 228 5.68 4.74 -0.16
C ARG A 228 6.47 4.91 -1.45
N ILE A 229 6.29 6.05 -2.11
CA ILE A 229 6.86 6.34 -3.43
C ILE A 229 8.37 6.08 -3.47
N GLY A 230 9.10 6.49 -2.41
CA GLY A 230 10.54 6.23 -2.31
C GLY A 230 10.89 4.74 -2.33
N GLN A 231 10.17 3.92 -1.57
CA GLN A 231 10.34 2.47 -1.59
C GLN A 231 10.04 1.89 -2.97
N LEU A 232 8.91 2.31 -3.55
CA LEU A 232 8.50 1.82 -4.86
C LEU A 232 9.56 2.11 -5.93
N ILE A 233 10.05 3.34 -6.01
CA ILE A 233 11.08 3.75 -6.98
C ILE A 233 12.38 2.99 -6.77
N THR A 234 12.89 2.91 -5.52
CA THR A 234 14.14 2.19 -5.26
C THR A 234 14.01 0.71 -5.63
N MET A 235 12.90 0.06 -5.27
CA MET A 235 12.65 -1.34 -5.64
C MET A 235 12.64 -1.52 -7.15
N SER A 236 11.93 -0.64 -7.88
CA SER A 236 11.91 -0.68 -9.34
C SER A 236 13.30 -0.52 -9.95
N ILE A 237 14.13 0.39 -9.43
CA ILE A 237 15.48 0.62 -9.93
C ILE A 237 16.38 -0.60 -9.68
N VAL A 238 16.33 -1.18 -8.48
CA VAL A 238 17.16 -2.36 -8.16
C VAL A 238 16.78 -3.54 -9.06
N LEU A 239 15.48 -3.81 -9.21
CA LEU A 239 15.01 -4.87 -10.12
C LEU A 239 15.39 -4.57 -11.57
N ALA A 240 15.32 -3.31 -12.00
CA ALA A 240 15.69 -2.91 -13.35
C ALA A 240 17.18 -3.10 -13.61
N VAL A 241 18.04 -2.75 -12.66
CA VAL A 241 19.50 -2.94 -12.77
C VAL A 241 19.83 -4.44 -12.81
N CYS A 242 19.23 -5.25 -11.95
CA CYS A 242 19.41 -6.71 -11.98
C CYS A 242 18.93 -7.30 -13.31
N LEU A 243 17.74 -6.92 -13.78
CA LEU A 243 17.20 -7.39 -15.05
C LEU A 243 18.06 -6.92 -16.24
N SER A 244 18.57 -5.69 -16.22
CA SER A 244 19.49 -5.18 -17.25
C SER A 244 20.79 -5.99 -17.27
N ALA A 245 21.37 -6.30 -16.11
CA ALA A 245 22.57 -7.12 -16.02
C ALA A 245 22.35 -8.53 -16.60
N LEU A 246 21.19 -9.14 -16.34
CA LEU A 246 20.81 -10.41 -16.93
C LEU A 246 20.58 -10.31 -18.45
N SER A 247 20.02 -9.19 -18.94
CA SER A 247 19.90 -8.90 -20.38
C SER A 247 21.26 -8.71 -21.06
N PHE A 248 22.23 -8.07 -20.41
CA PHE A 248 23.60 -8.00 -20.90
C PHE A 248 24.25 -9.39 -20.93
N ALA A 249 24.09 -10.19 -19.87
CA ALA A 249 24.58 -11.57 -19.86
C ALA A 249 23.98 -12.38 -21.01
N HIS A 250 22.67 -12.21 -21.28
CA HIS A 250 22.01 -12.83 -22.42
C HIS A 250 22.59 -12.33 -23.76
N PHE A 251 22.80 -11.03 -23.91
CA PHE A 251 23.41 -10.45 -25.12
C PHE A 251 24.81 -11.03 -25.39
N PHE A 252 25.69 -11.03 -24.38
CA PHE A 252 27.05 -11.57 -24.52
C PHE A 252 27.08 -13.08 -24.73
N PHE A 253 26.17 -13.83 -24.10
CA PHE A 253 26.08 -15.28 -24.29
C PHE A 253 25.80 -15.62 -25.75
N PHE A 254 24.79 -15.00 -26.36
CA PHE A 254 24.46 -15.27 -27.76
C PHE A 254 25.46 -14.66 -28.75
N TRP A 255 26.09 -13.55 -28.41
CA TRP A 255 27.19 -13.03 -29.23
C TRP A 255 28.42 -13.94 -29.18
N LYS A 256 28.95 -14.29 -28.00
CA LYS A 256 30.24 -14.98 -27.88
C LYS A 256 30.17 -16.48 -28.11
N VAL A 257 29.05 -17.12 -27.78
CA VAL A 257 28.91 -18.60 -27.88
C VAL A 257 28.37 -19.02 -29.23
N TYR A 258 27.43 -18.26 -29.80
CA TYR A 258 26.79 -18.57 -31.08
C TYR A 258 27.36 -17.77 -32.26
N ASP A 259 28.36 -16.91 -32.01
CA ASP A 259 29.03 -16.06 -33.00
C ASP A 259 28.07 -15.15 -33.80
N TYR A 260 26.94 -14.78 -33.18
CA TYR A 260 26.01 -13.83 -33.77
C TYR A 260 26.59 -12.41 -33.63
N ALA A 261 27.21 -11.91 -34.69
CA ALA A 261 27.93 -10.64 -34.68
C ALA A 261 26.99 -9.44 -34.40
N PRO A 262 27.34 -8.53 -33.48
CA PRO A 262 26.63 -7.28 -33.23
C PRO A 262 27.09 -6.22 -34.23
N ASN A 263 26.98 -6.49 -35.52
CA ASN A 263 27.27 -5.48 -36.54
C ASN A 263 25.99 -4.70 -36.83
N TYR A 264 26.03 -3.38 -36.71
CA TYR A 264 25.04 -2.51 -37.34
C TYR A 264 25.19 -2.66 -38.84
N VAL A 265 24.18 -3.25 -39.48
CA VAL A 265 24.10 -3.33 -40.92
C VAL A 265 22.85 -2.56 -41.32
N GLU A 266 23.03 -1.42 -41.99
CA GLU A 266 21.91 -0.74 -42.63
C GLU A 266 21.20 -1.71 -43.57
N GLU A 267 19.87 -1.69 -43.57
CA GLU A 267 18.99 -2.64 -44.26
C GLU A 267 19.27 -2.77 -45.78
N ASN A 268 20.01 -1.82 -46.36
CA ASN A 268 20.39 -1.76 -47.77
C ASN A 268 21.83 -2.25 -48.08
N GLU A 269 22.67 -2.53 -47.08
CA GLU A 269 23.98 -3.16 -47.27
C GLU A 269 23.98 -4.56 -46.65
N SER A 270 23.13 -5.45 -47.16
CA SER A 270 23.24 -6.87 -46.84
C SER A 270 24.56 -7.42 -47.41
N LYS A 271 25.66 -7.21 -46.67
CA LYS A 271 26.89 -7.97 -46.88
C LYS A 271 26.52 -9.43 -46.67
N GLU A 272 26.71 -10.24 -47.72
CA GLU A 272 26.61 -11.69 -47.63
C GLU A 272 27.38 -12.18 -46.40
N GLY A 273 26.69 -12.79 -45.44
CA GLY A 273 27.31 -13.46 -44.29
C GLY A 273 27.10 -12.86 -42.89
N VAL A 274 26.32 -11.79 -42.70
CA VAL A 274 26.01 -11.29 -41.33
C VAL A 274 24.74 -11.94 -40.77
N ASP A 275 24.88 -12.72 -39.70
CA ASP A 275 23.75 -13.39 -39.04
C ASP A 275 22.96 -12.43 -38.14
N LEU A 276 21.86 -11.90 -38.67
CA LEU A 276 20.95 -10.97 -37.97
C LEU A 276 20.08 -11.65 -36.89
N ARG A 277 20.25 -12.96 -36.62
CA ARG A 277 19.46 -13.69 -35.62
C ARG A 277 19.59 -13.14 -34.20
N LEU A 278 20.67 -12.39 -33.89
CA LEU A 278 20.80 -11.69 -32.61
C LEU A 278 19.62 -10.74 -32.37
N GLN A 279 19.12 -10.06 -33.40
CA GLN A 279 17.96 -9.16 -33.28
C GLN A 279 16.70 -9.92 -32.88
N SER A 280 16.43 -11.07 -33.50
CA SER A 280 15.27 -11.91 -33.19
C SER A 280 15.32 -12.46 -31.76
N ILE A 281 16.51 -12.89 -31.33
CA ILE A 281 16.75 -13.45 -30.00
C ILE A 281 16.62 -12.36 -28.93
N MET A 282 17.25 -11.21 -29.15
CA MET A 282 17.16 -10.09 -28.22
C MET A 282 15.75 -9.49 -28.17
N TYR A 283 15.03 -9.44 -29.30
CA TYR A 283 13.62 -9.08 -29.31
C TYR A 283 12.80 -10.03 -28.42
N LEU A 284 12.98 -11.35 -28.56
CA LEU A 284 12.25 -12.33 -27.75
C LEU A 284 12.59 -12.21 -26.27
N HIS A 285 13.86 -12.00 -25.93
CA HIS A 285 14.32 -11.80 -24.55
C HIS A 285 13.77 -10.51 -23.93
N ILE A 286 13.93 -9.36 -24.60
CA ILE A 286 13.49 -8.05 -24.11
C ILE A 286 11.97 -7.97 -24.04
N SER A 287 11.26 -8.70 -24.90
CA SER A 287 9.82 -8.88 -24.77
C SER A 287 9.48 -9.79 -23.57
N SER A 288 10.04 -11.00 -23.49
CA SER A 288 9.59 -12.01 -22.52
C SER A 288 10.02 -11.80 -21.07
N ALA A 289 11.26 -11.37 -20.84
CA ALA A 289 11.79 -11.27 -19.48
C ALA A 289 11.01 -10.26 -18.61
N PRO A 290 10.71 -9.02 -19.07
CA PRO A 290 9.84 -8.11 -18.32
C PRO A 290 8.43 -8.66 -18.12
N HIS A 291 7.83 -9.29 -19.13
CA HIS A 291 6.49 -9.87 -19.01
C HIS A 291 6.41 -10.94 -17.91
N PHE A 292 7.44 -11.78 -17.76
CA PHE A 292 7.48 -12.72 -16.63
C PHE A 292 7.63 -12.01 -15.28
N VAL A 293 8.38 -10.91 -15.20
CA VAL A 293 8.50 -10.09 -13.99
C VAL A 293 7.16 -9.52 -13.53
N ILE A 294 6.16 -9.35 -14.42
CA ILE A 294 4.79 -8.94 -14.02
C ILE A 294 4.22 -9.91 -12.97
N PHE A 295 4.40 -11.23 -13.13
CA PHE A 295 3.91 -12.22 -12.17
C PHE A 295 4.53 -12.05 -10.78
N SER A 296 5.80 -11.63 -10.70
CA SER A 296 6.51 -11.39 -9.45
C SER A 296 6.06 -10.08 -8.79
N THR A 297 5.96 -9.00 -9.58
CA THR A 297 5.67 -7.65 -9.07
C THR A 297 4.26 -7.46 -8.52
N ARG A 298 3.34 -8.39 -8.79
CA ARG A 298 2.00 -8.41 -8.21
C ARG A 298 1.99 -8.58 -6.70
N LEU A 299 2.92 -9.37 -6.18
CA LEU A 299 2.95 -9.78 -4.78
C LEU A 299 4.18 -9.19 -4.09
N THR A 300 4.03 -8.89 -2.80
CA THR A 300 5.18 -8.57 -1.94
C THR A 300 5.99 -9.81 -1.60
N GLY A 301 5.30 -10.95 -1.39
CA GLY A 301 5.89 -12.28 -1.19
C GLY A 301 6.20 -12.98 -2.52
N TYR A 302 6.39 -14.29 -2.48
CA TYR A 302 6.75 -15.05 -3.69
C TYR A 302 5.60 -15.14 -4.69
N PHE A 303 5.93 -15.31 -5.97
CA PHE A 303 4.91 -15.32 -7.04
C PHE A 303 3.87 -16.46 -6.89
N TRP A 304 4.22 -17.54 -6.21
CA TRP A 304 3.34 -18.72 -6.01
C TRP A 304 2.39 -18.60 -4.81
N GLU A 305 2.49 -17.56 -3.99
CA GLU A 305 1.61 -17.38 -2.82
C GLU A 305 0.16 -17.05 -3.20
N ASN A 306 -0.06 -16.46 -4.38
CA ASN A 306 -1.38 -16.20 -4.91
C ASN A 306 -1.36 -16.32 -6.43
N LEU A 307 -2.31 -17.10 -6.95
CA LEU A 307 -2.44 -17.36 -8.37
C LEU A 307 -3.01 -16.13 -9.11
N PRO A 308 -2.53 -15.87 -10.35
CA PRO A 308 -3.11 -14.85 -11.23
C PRO A 308 -4.58 -15.13 -11.51
N SER A 309 -5.33 -14.07 -11.89
CA SER A 309 -6.59 -14.30 -12.59
C SER A 309 -6.35 -15.08 -13.90
N PRO A 310 -7.25 -15.99 -14.31
CA PRO A 310 -7.06 -16.76 -15.53
C PRO A 310 -6.87 -15.86 -16.77
N LEU A 311 -7.64 -14.76 -16.83
CA LEU A 311 -7.52 -13.77 -17.90
C LEU A 311 -6.12 -13.13 -17.95
N PHE A 312 -5.55 -12.80 -16.78
CA PHE A 312 -4.19 -12.28 -16.66
C PHE A 312 -3.15 -13.25 -17.20
N ALA A 313 -3.22 -14.52 -16.78
CA ALA A 313 -2.27 -15.53 -17.25
C ALA A 313 -2.39 -15.78 -18.76
N VAL A 314 -3.62 -15.89 -19.28
CA VAL A 314 -3.88 -16.14 -20.70
C VAL A 314 -3.35 -15.02 -21.57
N VAL A 315 -3.56 -13.74 -21.20
CA VAL A 315 -3.08 -12.63 -22.02
C VAL A 315 -1.56 -12.54 -22.01
N ILE A 316 -0.90 -12.67 -20.85
CA ILE A 316 0.56 -12.57 -20.80
C ILE A 316 1.23 -13.75 -21.51
N ILE A 317 0.75 -14.98 -21.29
CA ILE A 317 1.28 -16.15 -22.00
C ILE A 317 0.95 -16.04 -23.49
N GLY A 318 -0.23 -15.54 -23.85
CA GLY A 318 -0.64 -15.29 -25.23
C GLY A 318 0.29 -14.31 -25.96
N THR A 319 0.68 -13.19 -25.32
CA THR A 319 1.66 -12.27 -25.94
C THR A 319 3.02 -12.92 -26.13
N GLN A 320 3.44 -13.83 -25.23
CA GLN A 320 4.69 -14.58 -25.40
C GLN A 320 4.62 -15.61 -26.51
N ILE A 321 3.48 -16.30 -26.66
CA ILE A 321 3.26 -17.24 -27.76
C ILE A 321 3.32 -16.49 -29.09
N VAL A 322 2.67 -15.34 -29.20
CA VAL A 322 2.72 -14.51 -30.42
C VAL A 322 4.16 -14.09 -30.74
N ALA A 323 4.92 -13.60 -29.76
CA ALA A 323 6.33 -13.24 -29.93
C ALA A 323 7.19 -14.44 -30.35
N LEU A 324 6.96 -15.61 -29.76
CA LEU A 324 7.66 -16.86 -30.07
C LEU A 324 7.38 -17.32 -31.50
N LEU A 325 6.11 -17.39 -31.91
CA LEU A 325 5.72 -17.82 -33.25
C LEU A 325 6.29 -16.89 -34.33
N MET A 326 6.33 -15.59 -34.07
CA MET A 326 6.91 -14.62 -35.00
C MET A 326 8.41 -14.86 -35.23
N VAL A 327 9.16 -15.19 -34.18
CA VAL A 327 10.61 -15.46 -34.26
C VAL A 327 10.90 -16.81 -34.93
N ILE A 328 10.04 -17.82 -34.72
CA ILE A 328 10.19 -19.16 -35.32
C ILE A 328 9.86 -19.14 -36.81
N PHE A 329 8.68 -18.64 -37.19
CA PHE A 329 8.23 -18.68 -38.58
C PHE A 329 8.92 -17.63 -39.46
N GLY A 330 9.46 -16.58 -38.84
CA GLY A 330 9.98 -15.41 -39.52
C GLY A 330 8.88 -14.55 -40.12
N GLY A 331 9.17 -13.27 -40.27
CA GLY A 331 8.25 -12.28 -40.82
C GLY A 331 8.85 -10.90 -40.69
N LEU A 332 8.73 -10.30 -39.50
CA LEU A 332 9.38 -9.02 -39.16
C LEU A 332 10.84 -9.18 -38.69
N THR A 333 11.24 -10.41 -38.37
CA THR A 333 12.56 -10.79 -37.87
C THR A 333 13.14 -11.97 -38.66
N PRO A 334 14.48 -12.10 -38.72
CA PRO A 334 15.14 -13.30 -39.22
C PRO A 334 14.67 -14.57 -38.51
N LYS A 335 14.55 -15.67 -39.25
CA LYS A 335 14.11 -16.97 -38.72
C LYS A 335 15.14 -17.55 -37.75
N VAL A 336 14.67 -17.95 -36.58
CA VAL A 336 15.48 -18.64 -35.55
C VAL A 336 14.97 -20.07 -35.39
N PRO A 337 15.85 -21.08 -35.23
CA PRO A 337 15.43 -22.44 -34.93
C PRO A 337 14.55 -22.50 -33.67
N ALA A 338 13.45 -23.26 -33.73
CA ALA A 338 12.49 -23.36 -32.64
C ALA A 338 13.14 -23.75 -31.30
N GLY A 339 14.15 -24.64 -31.33
CA GLY A 339 14.90 -25.01 -30.14
C GLY A 339 15.58 -23.82 -29.45
N GLN A 340 16.20 -22.92 -30.22
CA GLN A 340 16.85 -21.73 -29.65
C GLN A 340 15.82 -20.74 -29.10
N ALA A 341 14.70 -20.54 -29.80
CA ALA A 341 13.63 -19.64 -29.33
C ALA A 341 12.99 -20.13 -28.01
N ILE A 342 12.80 -21.44 -27.86
CA ILE A 342 12.31 -22.04 -26.61
C ILE A 342 13.36 -21.88 -25.49
N VAL A 343 14.65 -22.08 -25.79
CA VAL A 343 15.74 -21.86 -24.82
C VAL A 343 15.73 -20.43 -24.29
N VAL A 344 15.50 -19.42 -25.15
CA VAL A 344 15.37 -18.01 -24.71
C VAL A 344 14.23 -17.85 -23.70
N LEU A 345 13.06 -18.44 -23.95
CA LEU A 345 11.95 -18.39 -23.00
C LEU A 345 12.27 -19.08 -21.66
N ILE A 346 12.98 -20.21 -21.70
CA ILE A 346 13.45 -20.91 -20.49
C ILE A 346 14.43 -20.02 -19.71
N ILE A 347 15.37 -19.39 -20.39
CA ILE A 347 16.32 -18.44 -19.76
C ILE A 347 15.56 -17.27 -19.11
N SER A 348 14.61 -16.66 -19.84
CA SER A 348 13.76 -15.59 -19.30
C SER A 348 12.97 -16.04 -18.07
N PHE A 349 12.48 -17.28 -18.05
CA PHE A 349 11.78 -17.85 -16.90
C PHE A 349 12.71 -18.06 -15.70
N VAL A 350 13.94 -18.53 -15.92
CA VAL A 350 14.96 -18.67 -14.87
C VAL A 350 15.33 -17.29 -14.29
N TYR A 351 15.52 -16.28 -15.14
CA TYR A 351 15.78 -14.92 -14.71
C TYR A 351 14.64 -14.35 -13.86
N PHE A 352 13.40 -14.64 -14.23
CA PHE A 352 12.23 -14.31 -13.43
C PHE A 352 12.28 -14.92 -12.03
N ILE A 353 12.65 -16.19 -11.88
CA ILE A 353 12.78 -16.83 -10.56
C ILE A 353 13.84 -16.12 -9.71
N ILE A 354 15.00 -15.81 -10.31
CA ILE A 354 16.08 -15.09 -9.61
C ILE A 354 15.60 -13.71 -9.15
N LEU A 355 14.90 -12.97 -10.02
CA LEU A 355 14.37 -11.66 -9.70
C LEU A 355 13.27 -11.71 -8.64
N ASP A 356 12.45 -12.76 -8.61
CA ASP A 356 11.44 -12.94 -7.57
C ASP A 356 12.10 -13.12 -6.19
N VAL A 357 13.17 -13.91 -6.12
CA VAL A 357 13.97 -14.08 -4.90
C VAL A 357 14.56 -12.74 -4.45
N VAL A 358 15.21 -12.00 -5.37
CA VAL A 358 15.78 -10.67 -5.08
C VAL A 358 14.70 -9.72 -4.54
N LYS A 359 13.55 -9.64 -5.22
CA LYS A 359 12.41 -8.82 -4.81
C LYS A 359 11.94 -9.18 -3.40
N VAL A 360 11.72 -10.46 -3.11
CA VAL A 360 11.24 -10.91 -1.78
C VAL A 360 12.24 -10.56 -0.69
N GLN A 361 13.55 -10.75 -0.92
CA GLN A 361 14.54 -10.38 0.10
C GLN A 361 14.63 -8.89 0.30
N LEU A 362 14.49 -8.09 -0.76
CA LEU A 362 14.41 -6.65 -0.63
C LEU A 362 13.18 -6.22 0.18
N PHE A 363 12.01 -6.83 -0.04
CA PHE A 363 10.81 -6.55 0.75
C PHE A 363 10.97 -6.94 2.23
N LYS A 364 11.54 -8.12 2.53
CA LYS A 364 11.73 -8.61 3.90
C LYS A 364 12.69 -7.74 4.71
N HIS A 365 13.77 -7.29 4.10
CA HIS A 365 14.76 -6.45 4.79
C HIS A 365 14.41 -4.96 4.72
N TRP A 366 13.31 -4.58 4.06
CA TRP A 366 12.97 -3.17 3.83
C TRP A 366 12.67 -2.41 5.13
N SER A 367 13.57 -1.50 5.50
CA SER A 367 13.40 -0.61 6.65
C SER A 367 13.14 0.85 6.21
N PHE A 368 12.49 1.61 7.09
CA PHE A 368 12.36 3.06 6.89
C PHE A 368 13.73 3.74 6.83
N GLU A 369 14.72 3.20 7.53
CA GLU A 369 16.11 3.67 7.51
C GLU A 369 16.72 3.53 6.12
N MET A 370 16.55 2.39 5.45
CA MET A 370 17.00 2.22 4.07
C MET A 370 16.35 3.24 3.13
N THR A 371 15.06 3.51 3.29
CA THR A 371 14.38 4.54 2.48
C THR A 371 14.96 5.94 2.71
N ALA A 372 15.25 6.30 3.96
CA ALA A 372 15.78 7.61 4.32
C ALA A 372 17.27 7.78 3.93
N SER A 373 18.03 6.67 3.87
CA SER A 373 19.41 6.64 3.40
C SER A 373 19.49 6.74 1.87
N LEU A 374 18.69 5.95 1.15
CA LEU A 374 18.73 5.86 -0.32
C LEU A 374 18.10 7.07 -1.02
N VAL A 375 17.05 7.66 -0.42
CA VAL A 375 16.40 8.88 -0.95
C VAL A 375 16.31 9.92 0.17
N PRO A 376 17.43 10.62 0.44
CA PRO A 376 17.52 11.56 1.54
C PRO A 376 16.78 12.86 1.20
N THR A 377 15.67 13.13 1.88
CA THR A 377 15.05 14.46 1.91
C THR A 377 15.23 15.08 3.29
N PRO A 378 15.30 16.42 3.43
CA PRO A 378 15.47 17.08 4.72
C PRO A 378 14.43 16.64 5.76
N ALA A 379 13.16 16.59 5.33
CA ALA A 379 12.06 16.11 6.17
C ALA A 379 12.20 14.64 6.61
N ARG A 380 12.72 13.75 5.75
CA ARG A 380 12.95 12.33 6.10
C ARG A 380 14.12 12.17 7.06
N ARG A 381 15.18 12.96 6.89
CA ARG A 381 16.34 12.97 7.82
C ARG A 381 15.92 13.44 9.21
N GLN A 382 15.16 14.54 9.29
CA GLN A 382 14.62 15.02 10.55
C GLN A 382 13.71 13.99 11.21
N LYS A 383 12.77 13.40 10.46
CA LYS A 383 11.89 12.35 10.98
C LYS A 383 12.64 11.09 11.42
N LEU A 384 13.73 10.73 10.76
CA LEU A 384 14.60 9.64 11.18
C LEU A 384 15.35 10.00 12.48
N ALA A 385 15.88 11.22 12.58
CA ALA A 385 16.55 11.71 13.78
C ALA A 385 15.60 11.75 14.99
N GLU A 386 14.38 12.26 14.81
CA GLU A 386 13.32 12.25 15.83
C GLU A 386 12.95 10.83 16.27
N ARG A 387 12.84 9.89 15.32
CA ARG A 387 12.58 8.47 15.64
C ARG A 387 13.73 7.86 16.44
N LYS A 388 14.98 8.09 16.04
CA LYS A 388 16.15 7.61 16.77
C LYS A 388 16.23 8.23 18.16
N ALA A 389 15.97 9.53 18.30
CA ALA A 389 15.93 10.21 19.58
C ALA A 389 14.84 9.62 20.50
N LYS A 390 13.62 9.39 19.96
CA LYS A 390 12.52 8.78 20.71
C LYS A 390 12.83 7.33 21.11
N GLN A 391 13.49 6.57 20.25
CA GLN A 391 13.90 5.20 20.54
C GLN A 391 14.96 5.17 21.65
N ILE A 392 16.00 6.00 21.56
CA ILE A 392 17.00 6.16 22.63
C ILE A 392 16.33 6.55 23.95
N GLN A 393 15.35 7.45 23.92
CA GLN A 393 14.61 7.83 25.11
C GLN A 393 13.80 6.66 25.68
N GLN A 394 13.12 5.89 24.84
CA GLN A 394 12.39 4.69 25.28
C GLN A 394 13.33 3.63 25.86
N ASP A 395 14.47 3.37 25.21
CA ASP A 395 15.46 2.41 25.69
C ASP A 395 16.02 2.83 27.07
N ARG A 396 16.28 4.13 27.28
CA ARG A 396 16.66 4.67 28.60
C ARG A 396 15.58 4.49 29.66
N VAL A 397 14.30 4.66 29.30
CA VAL A 397 13.18 4.43 30.22
C VAL A 397 13.10 2.95 30.58
N TRP A 398 13.22 2.05 29.60
CA TRP A 398 13.22 0.62 29.85
C TRP A 398 14.40 0.16 30.70
N GLU A 399 15.60 0.70 30.45
CA GLU A 399 16.78 0.45 31.26
C GLU A 399 16.59 0.95 32.69
N SER A 400 15.99 2.13 32.87
CA SER A 400 15.66 2.67 34.19
C SER A 400 14.64 1.79 34.92
N ILE A 401 13.60 1.30 34.22
CA ILE A 401 12.61 0.38 34.78
C ILE A 401 13.28 -0.95 35.18
N ASP A 402 14.16 -1.49 34.35
CA ASP A 402 14.87 -2.74 34.65
C ASP A 402 15.80 -2.59 35.86
N ASN A 403 16.47 -1.43 35.99
CA ASN A 403 17.28 -1.11 37.16
C ASN A 403 16.42 -1.00 38.44
N VAL A 404 15.27 -0.32 38.38
CA VAL A 404 14.32 -0.26 39.51
C VAL A 404 13.81 -1.66 39.86
N ARG A 405 13.51 -2.50 38.88
CA ARG A 405 13.07 -3.88 39.10
C ARG A 405 14.15 -4.71 39.79
N LYS A 406 15.41 -4.59 39.39
CA LYS A 406 16.55 -5.26 40.05
C LYS A 406 16.69 -4.81 41.50
N VAL A 407 16.60 -3.51 41.76
CA VAL A 407 16.66 -2.98 43.13
C VAL A 407 15.49 -3.51 43.97
N ALA A 408 14.27 -3.49 43.45
CA ALA A 408 13.09 -4.01 44.15
C ALA A 408 13.24 -5.50 44.50
N VAL A 409 13.74 -6.32 43.57
CA VAL A 409 14.02 -7.75 43.82
C VAL A 409 15.10 -7.91 44.88
N MET A 410 16.19 -7.14 44.82
CA MET A 410 17.28 -7.21 45.78
C MET A 410 16.82 -6.80 47.19
N THR A 411 16.02 -5.75 47.31
CA THR A 411 15.43 -5.31 48.58
C THR A 411 14.48 -6.36 49.15
N ALA A 412 13.65 -7.00 48.32
CA ALA A 412 12.76 -8.08 48.75
C ALA A 412 13.54 -9.32 49.23
N VAL A 413 14.66 -9.66 48.57
CA VAL A 413 15.54 -10.74 49.05
C VAL A 413 16.15 -10.38 50.40
N ILE A 414 16.67 -9.15 50.56
CA ILE A 414 17.26 -8.70 51.83
C ILE A 414 16.23 -8.70 52.96
N SER A 415 15.01 -8.20 52.72
CA SER A 415 13.95 -8.20 53.74
C SER A 415 13.58 -9.63 54.17
N THR A 416 13.49 -10.55 53.22
CA THR A 416 13.20 -11.97 53.51
C THR A 416 14.32 -12.60 54.35
N PHE A 417 15.58 -12.26 54.09
CA PHE A 417 16.71 -12.74 54.90
C PHE A 417 16.73 -12.12 56.30
N GLN A 418 16.35 -10.85 56.45
CA GLN A 418 16.25 -10.17 57.75
C GLN A 418 15.12 -10.73 58.61
N GLU A 419 13.94 -10.98 58.04
CA GLU A 419 12.83 -11.64 58.75
C GLU A 419 13.25 -13.01 59.27
N LYS A 420 13.89 -13.83 58.43
CA LYS A 420 14.37 -15.17 58.82
C LYS A 420 15.43 -15.13 59.93
N HIS A 421 16.31 -14.13 59.90
CA HIS A 421 17.33 -13.94 60.93
C HIS A 421 16.75 -13.43 62.25
N THR A 422 15.59 -12.76 62.22
CA THR A 422 14.88 -12.29 63.42
C THR A 422 14.12 -13.45 64.07
N GLU A 423 13.49 -14.32 63.27
CA GLU A 423 12.87 -15.57 63.74
C GLU A 423 13.89 -16.53 64.38
N GLU A 424 15.11 -16.63 63.86
CA GLU A 424 16.16 -17.46 64.47
C GLU A 424 16.74 -16.91 65.79
N VAL A 425 16.57 -15.61 66.06
CA VAL A 425 17.02 -14.96 67.30
C VAL A 425 15.95 -15.01 68.40
N GLU A 426 14.66 -15.08 68.06
CA GLU A 426 13.58 -15.29 69.05
C GLU A 426 13.45 -16.75 69.53
N VAL A 427 14.07 -17.72 68.85
CA VAL A 427 14.01 -19.16 69.20
C VAL A 427 15.22 -19.63 70.05
N LYS A 428 16.14 -18.72 70.41
CA LYS A 428 17.22 -18.95 71.38
C LYS A 428 17.00 -18.14 72.64
#